data_AF-A0A8J1TEL8-F1
#
_entry.id   AF-A0A8J1TEL8-F1
#
_cell.length_a   1.000
_cell.length_b   1.000
_cell.length_c   1.000
_cell.angle_alpha   90.00
_cell.angle_beta   90.00
_cell.angle_gamma   90.00
#
_symmetry.space_group_name_H-M   'P 1'
#
loop_
_entity.id
_entity.type
_entity.pdbx_description
1 polymer ?
#
loop_
_entity_poly.entity_id
_entity_poly.type
_entity_poly.pdbx_seq_one_letter_code
_entity_poly.pdbx_strand_id
1 'polypeptide(L)'
;MLKKIIVVALLSVLAHRIFLIVRLLGFHITLYNHRPGPCRIVKGIVEGSEDMQTLKDGLTLITGGMKRFDDPSAVSEADGDVYLFDFNAPEGNAVKLEIKGDTFNKKTFNPHGISLYEDSKQGKVFVFVVNHHPEGDRIEKFTFDRITKTLTHLHSTNHETLGILNDVFAIDDTLVYATQYDFFRHRLLRKLCAYLTMKLGSVFFVDTTTGSVTTVATGFLLANGINASPDKKYIYVSHMGERS
;
A
#
# COMPACT_ATOMS: atom_id res chain seq x y z
N MET A 1 1.66 -27.98 44.06
CA MET A 1 2.37 -26.70 43.80
C MET A 1 2.65 -26.47 42.31
N LEU A 2 3.21 -27.45 41.59
CA LEU A 2 3.53 -27.33 40.15
C LEU A 2 2.36 -26.83 39.26
N LYS A 3 1.15 -27.37 39.43
CA LYS A 3 -0.04 -26.92 38.67
C LYS A 3 -0.33 -25.41 38.84
N LYS A 4 -0.17 -24.88 40.05
CA LYS A 4 -0.38 -23.44 40.32
C LYS A 4 0.70 -22.59 39.65
N ILE A 5 1.95 -23.06 39.66
CA ILE A 5 3.07 -22.38 38.99
C ILE A 5 2.84 -22.32 37.47
N ILE A 6 2.42 -23.43 36.85
CA ILE A 6 2.12 -23.49 35.41
C ILE A 6 1.00 -22.50 35.06
N VAL A 7 -0.09 -22.49 35.83
CA VAL A 7 -1.21 -21.58 35.58
C VAL A 7 -0.77 -20.11 35.68
N VAL A 8 -0.02 -19.75 36.72
CA VAL A 8 0.50 -18.38 36.87
C VAL A 8 1.43 -18.01 35.71
N ALA A 9 2.33 -18.90 35.30
CA ALA A 9 3.22 -18.65 34.17
C ALA A 9 2.44 -18.40 32.86
N LEU A 10 1.41 -19.22 32.59
CA LEU A 10 0.56 -19.04 31.40
C LEU A 10 -0.21 -17.72 31.43
N LEU A 11 -0.77 -17.35 32.59
CA LEU A 11 -1.47 -16.08 32.76
C LEU A 11 -0.53 -14.88 32.59
N SER A 12 0.70 -14.95 33.11
CA SER A 12 1.70 -13.89 32.93
C SER A 12 2.08 -13.72 31.45
N VAL A 13 2.27 -14.82 30.72
CA VAL A 13 2.53 -14.76 29.27
C VAL A 13 1.35 -14.15 28.53
N LEU A 14 0.12 -14.56 28.86
CA LEU A 14 -1.08 -14.01 28.24
C LEU A 14 -1.24 -12.51 28.53
N ALA A 15 -1.05 -12.09 29.77
CA ALA A 15 -1.13 -10.69 30.17
C ALA A 15 -0.06 -9.84 29.44
N HIS A 16 1.16 -10.35 29.35
CA HIS A 16 2.22 -9.68 28.58
C HIS A 16 1.86 -9.56 27.09
N ARG A 17 1.27 -10.59 26.48
CA ARG A 17 0.83 -10.54 25.07
C ARG A 17 -0.29 -9.53 24.85
N ILE A 18 -1.28 -9.50 25.74
CA ILE A 18 -2.35 -8.49 25.68
C ILE A 18 -1.76 -7.09 25.81
N PHE A 19 -0.83 -6.87 26.73
CA PHE A 19 -0.16 -5.59 26.89
C PHE A 19 0.56 -5.14 25.61
N LEU A 20 1.34 -6.03 24.97
CA LEU A 20 2.01 -5.73 23.70
C LEU A 20 1.01 -5.40 22.58
N ILE A 21 -0.12 -6.11 22.49
CA ILE A 21 -1.16 -5.83 21.49
C ILE A 21 -1.81 -4.46 21.76
N VAL A 22 -2.11 -4.12 23.01
CA VAL A 22 -2.66 -2.80 23.38
C VAL A 22 -1.69 -1.67 23.01
N ARG A 23 -0.39 -1.91 23.18
CA ARG A 23 0.67 -0.98 22.75
C ARG A 23 0.71 -0.85 21.23
N LEU A 24 0.75 -1.98 20.52
CA LEU A 24 0.78 -2.06 19.06
C LEU A 24 -0.42 -1.35 18.41
N LEU A 25 -1.63 -1.55 18.94
CA LEU A 25 -2.86 -0.93 18.44
C LEU A 25 -2.98 0.55 18.82
N GLY A 26 -2.03 1.09 19.60
CA GLY A 26 -2.02 2.51 19.95
C GLY A 26 -3.13 2.94 20.91
N PHE A 27 -3.82 2.02 21.62
CA PHE A 27 -4.90 2.38 22.55
C PHE A 27 -4.46 3.28 23.72
N HIS A 28 -3.16 3.38 23.96
CA HIS A 28 -2.56 4.24 24.97
C HIS A 28 -2.19 5.63 24.43
N ILE A 29 -2.29 5.85 23.11
CA ILE A 29 -1.91 7.11 22.45
C ILE A 29 -3.04 8.11 22.61
N THR A 30 -2.71 9.30 23.13
CA THR A 30 -3.62 10.45 23.15
C THR A 30 -3.36 11.30 21.92
N LEU A 31 -4.39 11.55 21.12
CA LEU A 31 -4.31 12.41 19.94
C LEU A 31 -4.57 13.86 20.33
N TYR A 32 -3.65 14.74 19.96
CA TYR A 32 -3.82 16.17 20.10
C TYR A 32 -4.33 16.75 18.78
N ASN A 33 -5.31 17.64 18.85
CA ASN A 33 -5.86 18.27 17.65
C ASN A 33 -4.86 19.27 17.08
N HIS A 34 -4.32 18.96 15.90
CA HIS A 34 -3.57 19.90 15.08
C HIS A 34 -4.52 20.57 14.08
N ARG A 35 -4.53 21.91 14.03
CA ARG A 35 -5.34 22.69 13.07
C ARG A 35 -4.41 23.45 12.12
N PRO A 36 -4.05 22.86 10.96
CA PRO A 36 -3.09 23.48 10.04
C PRO A 36 -3.67 24.68 9.27
N GLY A 37 -4.98 24.95 9.37
CA GLY A 37 -5.67 26.00 8.64
C GLY A 37 -7.08 25.54 8.25
N PRO A 38 -7.75 26.26 7.31
CA PRO A 38 -9.00 25.81 6.71
C PRO A 38 -8.83 24.48 5.98
N CYS A 39 -9.77 23.56 6.16
CA CYS A 39 -9.81 22.27 5.48
C CYS A 39 -11.13 22.12 4.72
N ARG A 40 -11.10 21.41 3.60
CA ARG A 40 -12.30 21.01 2.87
C ARG A 40 -12.22 19.56 2.45
N ILE A 41 -13.37 18.92 2.30
CA ILE A 41 -13.48 17.59 1.71
C ILE A 41 -13.32 17.75 0.19
N VAL A 42 -12.38 17.02 -0.40
CA VAL A 42 -12.25 16.88 -1.85
C VAL A 42 -13.30 15.89 -2.32
N LYS A 43 -14.25 16.34 -3.14
CA LYS A 43 -15.29 15.46 -3.70
C LYS A 43 -14.75 14.65 -4.89
N GLY A 44 -15.49 13.63 -5.30
CA GLY A 44 -15.21 12.81 -6.48
C GLY A 44 -14.61 11.44 -6.16
N ILE A 45 -13.94 11.31 -5.02
CA ILE A 45 -13.49 10.01 -4.46
C ILE A 45 -14.63 9.46 -3.61
N VAL A 46 -15.08 8.23 -3.90
CA VAL A 46 -16.28 7.65 -3.27
C VAL A 46 -15.94 7.01 -1.93
N GLU A 47 -15.00 6.05 -1.91
CA GLU A 47 -14.63 5.31 -0.71
C GLU A 47 -13.12 5.11 -0.62
N GLY A 48 -12.49 5.68 0.40
CA GLY A 48 -11.06 5.54 0.65
C GLY A 48 -10.17 6.32 -0.33
N SER A 49 -9.07 6.83 0.19
CA SER A 49 -8.00 7.51 -0.53
C SER A 49 -6.68 7.11 0.13
N GLU A 50 -6.39 5.81 0.10
CA GLU A 50 -5.39 5.19 0.99
C GLU A 50 -3.98 5.70 0.68
N ASP A 51 -3.64 5.84 -0.60
CA ASP A 51 -2.36 6.37 -1.03
C ASP A 51 -2.49 7.39 -2.17
N MET A 52 -1.48 8.24 -2.30
CA MET A 52 -1.39 9.26 -3.33
C MET A 52 0.04 9.69 -3.59
N GLN A 53 0.34 10.08 -4.82
CA GLN A 53 1.61 10.71 -5.15
C GLN A 53 1.44 11.91 -6.08
N THR A 54 2.19 12.97 -5.77
CA THR A 54 2.18 14.24 -6.47
C THR A 54 3.36 14.33 -7.43
N LEU A 55 3.06 14.64 -8.70
CA LEU A 55 4.03 15.00 -9.72
C LEU A 55 4.60 16.40 -9.46
N LYS A 56 5.75 16.71 -10.07
CA LYS A 56 6.41 18.02 -9.91
C LYS A 56 5.55 19.20 -10.35
N ASP A 57 4.62 18.97 -11.27
CA ASP A 57 3.70 19.98 -11.79
C ASP A 57 2.45 20.17 -10.91
N GLY A 58 2.32 19.46 -9.78
CA GLY A 58 1.20 19.60 -8.84
C GLY A 58 0.01 18.68 -9.13
N LEU A 59 0.03 17.94 -10.24
CA LEU A 59 -0.94 16.88 -10.48
C LEU A 59 -0.70 15.71 -9.52
N THR A 60 -1.77 15.21 -8.90
CA THR A 60 -1.69 14.16 -7.88
C THR A 60 -2.61 13.01 -8.24
N LEU A 61 -2.04 11.82 -8.32
CA LEU A 61 -2.79 10.59 -8.54
C LEU A 61 -3.08 9.96 -7.18
N ILE A 62 -4.32 9.54 -6.98
CA ILE A 62 -4.85 9.04 -5.71
C ILE A 62 -5.52 7.70 -5.97
N THR A 63 -5.16 6.65 -5.24
CA THR A 63 -5.86 5.37 -5.30
C THR A 63 -7.08 5.39 -4.37
N GLY A 64 -8.20 4.84 -4.83
CA GLY A 64 -9.42 4.79 -4.03
C GLY A 64 -10.30 3.60 -4.42
N GLY A 65 -11.31 3.32 -3.60
CA GLY A 65 -12.19 2.16 -3.75
C GLY A 65 -11.53 0.84 -3.37
N MET A 66 -10.48 0.86 -2.54
CA MET A 66 -9.81 -0.36 -2.12
C MET A 66 -10.73 -1.22 -1.25
N LYS A 67 -10.98 -2.45 -1.69
CA LYS A 67 -11.66 -3.48 -0.90
C LYS A 67 -10.68 -4.12 0.05
N ARG A 68 -10.99 -4.06 1.35
CA ARG A 68 -10.15 -4.61 2.42
C ARG A 68 -9.99 -6.12 2.27
N PHE A 69 -8.78 -6.57 1.99
CA PHE A 69 -8.44 -8.00 1.94
C PHE A 69 -8.43 -8.67 3.33
N ASP A 70 -8.35 -7.87 4.40
CA ASP A 70 -8.30 -8.33 5.78
C ASP A 70 -9.68 -8.43 6.46
N ASP A 71 -10.69 -7.79 5.89
CA ASP A 71 -12.06 -7.76 6.42
C ASP A 71 -13.12 -8.01 5.33
N PRO A 72 -13.62 -9.26 5.18
CA PRO A 72 -14.69 -9.59 4.26
C PRO A 72 -16.04 -8.94 4.57
N SER A 73 -16.21 -8.37 5.78
CA SER A 73 -17.45 -7.67 6.16
C SER A 73 -17.45 -6.20 5.75
N ALA A 74 -16.29 -5.66 5.38
CA ALA A 74 -16.16 -4.36 4.73
C ALA A 74 -16.58 -4.52 3.25
N VAL A 75 -17.88 -4.65 3.01
CA VAL A 75 -18.44 -4.63 1.66
C VAL A 75 -18.38 -3.20 1.16
N SER A 76 -17.27 -2.87 0.49
CA SER A 76 -17.18 -1.67 -0.32
C SER A 76 -17.90 -1.94 -1.64
N GLU A 77 -18.95 -1.17 -1.91
CA GLU A 77 -19.65 -1.18 -3.20
C GLU A 77 -18.92 -0.34 -4.25
N ALA A 78 -17.90 0.43 -3.85
CA ALA A 78 -17.09 1.21 -4.77
C ALA A 78 -16.18 0.32 -5.63
N ASP A 79 -16.11 0.65 -6.91
CA ASP A 79 -15.10 0.11 -7.80
C ASP A 79 -13.76 0.79 -7.54
N GLY A 80 -12.70 -0.02 -7.48
CA GLY A 80 -11.33 0.44 -7.36
C GLY A 80 -10.94 1.36 -8.52
N ASP A 81 -10.34 2.51 -8.22
CA ASP A 81 -9.95 3.49 -9.23
C ASP A 81 -8.74 4.34 -8.87
N VAL A 82 -8.22 5.04 -9.88
CA VAL A 82 -7.24 6.11 -9.72
C VAL A 82 -7.91 7.44 -10.04
N TYR A 83 -7.74 8.41 -9.16
CA TYR A 83 -8.31 9.74 -9.26
C TYR A 83 -7.19 10.75 -9.44
N LEU A 84 -7.50 11.86 -10.13
CA LEU A 84 -6.60 12.97 -10.35
C LEU A 84 -7.08 14.19 -9.57
N PHE A 85 -6.17 14.79 -8.82
CA PHE A 85 -6.33 16.08 -8.17
C PHE A 85 -5.27 17.06 -8.68
N ASP A 86 -5.59 18.35 -8.76
CA ASP A 86 -4.66 19.39 -9.22
C ASP A 86 -4.42 20.41 -8.11
N PHE A 87 -3.22 20.39 -7.52
CA PHE A 87 -2.84 21.34 -6.48
C PHE A 87 -2.70 22.78 -6.97
N ASN A 88 -2.60 23.02 -8.29
CA ASN A 88 -2.63 24.37 -8.85
C ASN A 88 -4.05 24.93 -8.98
N ALA A 89 -5.06 24.06 -8.89
CA ALA A 89 -6.47 24.42 -8.85
C ALA A 89 -7.12 23.86 -7.57
N PRO A 90 -6.69 24.32 -6.37
CA PRO A 90 -7.01 23.69 -5.09
C PRO A 90 -8.48 23.84 -4.67
N GLU A 91 -9.31 24.58 -5.41
CA GLU A 91 -10.77 24.63 -5.24
C GLU A 91 -11.50 23.52 -6.02
N GLY A 92 -10.81 22.87 -6.97
CA GLY A 92 -11.33 21.78 -7.79
C GLY A 92 -11.60 20.50 -7.01
N ASN A 93 -12.34 19.58 -7.60
CA ASN A 93 -12.56 18.24 -7.03
C ASN A 93 -11.70 17.21 -7.73
N ALA A 94 -11.49 16.05 -7.10
CA ALA A 94 -10.80 14.95 -7.75
C ALA A 94 -11.66 14.40 -8.88
N VAL A 95 -11.03 14.01 -9.98
CA VAL A 95 -11.71 13.41 -11.13
C VAL A 95 -11.23 11.98 -11.31
N LYS A 96 -12.16 11.06 -11.52
CA LYS A 96 -11.84 9.66 -11.85
C LYS A 96 -11.12 9.62 -13.20
N LEU A 97 -9.96 8.95 -13.27
CA LEU A 97 -9.22 8.78 -14.52
C LEU A 97 -9.83 7.67 -15.37
N GLU A 98 -9.90 7.89 -16.68
CA GLU A 98 -10.20 6.81 -17.61
C GLU A 98 -8.98 5.88 -17.69
N ILE A 99 -9.22 4.57 -17.50
CA ILE A 99 -8.18 3.55 -17.67
C ILE A 99 -8.44 2.79 -18.96
N LYS A 100 -7.44 2.81 -19.85
CA LYS A 100 -7.43 2.12 -21.14
C LYS A 100 -6.47 0.92 -21.08
N GLY A 101 -6.75 -0.10 -21.87
CA GLY A 101 -5.89 -1.27 -22.00
C GLY A 101 -6.69 -2.50 -22.39
N ASP A 102 -6.35 -3.10 -23.53
CA ASP A 102 -7.14 -4.20 -24.11
C ASP A 102 -7.18 -5.45 -23.22
N THR A 103 -6.12 -5.66 -22.43
CA THR A 103 -5.96 -6.81 -21.53
C THR A 103 -6.27 -6.48 -20.08
N PHE A 104 -6.56 -5.21 -19.75
CA PHE A 104 -6.78 -4.77 -18.39
C PHE A 104 -8.25 -4.94 -17.98
N ASN A 105 -8.50 -5.78 -16.98
CA ASN A 105 -9.85 -5.97 -16.46
C ASN A 105 -10.14 -5.03 -15.28
N LYS A 106 -10.88 -3.95 -15.55
CA LYS A 106 -11.27 -2.97 -14.52
C LYS A 106 -12.08 -3.58 -13.37
N LYS A 107 -12.85 -4.65 -13.59
CA LYS A 107 -13.70 -5.26 -12.54
C LYS A 107 -12.89 -5.97 -11.46
N THR A 108 -11.65 -6.36 -11.77
CA THR A 108 -10.74 -7.02 -10.82
C THR A 108 -9.67 -6.07 -10.29
N PHE A 109 -9.78 -4.78 -10.59
CA PHE A 109 -8.87 -3.75 -10.12
C PHE A 109 -9.26 -3.31 -8.70
N ASN A 110 -8.35 -3.57 -7.76
CA ASN A 110 -8.46 -3.21 -6.35
C ASN A 110 -7.16 -2.50 -5.94
N PRO A 111 -7.02 -1.19 -6.24
CA PRO A 111 -5.77 -0.45 -6.07
C PRO A 111 -5.48 -0.13 -4.61
N HIS A 112 -4.20 -0.20 -4.24
CA HIS A 112 -3.67 0.11 -2.91
C HIS A 112 -2.56 1.17 -3.02
N GLY A 113 -1.31 0.86 -2.65
CA GLY A 113 -0.19 1.79 -2.81
C GLY A 113 0.12 2.15 -4.27
N ILE A 114 0.66 3.35 -4.48
CA ILE A 114 0.93 3.95 -5.79
C ILE A 114 2.31 4.60 -5.82
N SER A 115 3.02 4.40 -6.94
CA SER A 115 4.24 5.13 -7.22
C SER A 115 4.31 5.71 -8.63
N LEU A 116 4.94 6.88 -8.76
CA LEU A 116 5.11 7.63 -10.00
C LEU A 116 6.59 7.77 -10.33
N TYR A 117 6.92 7.56 -11.61
CA TYR A 117 8.23 7.87 -12.17
C TYR A 117 8.10 8.80 -13.37
N GLU A 118 8.68 10.00 -13.24
CA GLU A 118 8.75 10.99 -14.32
C GLU A 118 10.04 10.80 -15.12
N ASP A 119 9.93 10.20 -16.31
CA ASP A 119 11.06 10.11 -17.25
C ASP A 119 11.25 11.46 -17.94
N SER A 120 12.21 12.25 -17.45
CA SER A 120 12.55 13.55 -18.01
C SER A 120 13.12 13.48 -19.42
N LYS A 121 13.64 12.33 -19.87
CA LYS A 121 14.19 12.17 -21.22
C LYS A 121 13.08 11.95 -22.25
N GLN A 122 12.06 11.17 -21.89
CA GLN A 122 10.94 10.83 -22.78
C GLN A 122 9.69 11.70 -22.57
N GLY A 123 9.64 12.50 -21.50
CA GLY A 123 8.46 13.27 -21.11
C GLY A 123 7.28 12.39 -20.65
N LYS A 124 7.54 11.11 -20.34
CA LYS A 124 6.54 10.14 -19.93
C LYS A 124 6.41 10.08 -18.42
N VAL A 125 5.20 9.77 -17.96
CA VAL A 125 4.92 9.44 -16.56
C VAL A 125 4.51 7.99 -16.50
N PHE A 126 5.27 7.20 -15.77
CA PHE A 126 4.92 5.83 -15.44
C PHE A 126 4.26 5.82 -14.07
N VAL A 127 3.19 5.04 -13.96
CA VAL A 127 2.40 4.86 -12.74
C VAL A 127 2.42 3.39 -12.39
N PHE A 128 2.83 3.06 -11.17
CA PHE A 128 2.85 1.72 -10.63
C PHE A 128 1.82 1.66 -9.52
N VAL A 129 0.91 0.69 -9.59
CA VAL A 129 -0.17 0.54 -8.61
C VAL A 129 -0.17 -0.88 -8.08
N VAL A 130 -0.14 -1.04 -6.76
CA VAL A 130 -0.41 -2.33 -6.12
C VAL A 130 -1.87 -2.66 -6.36
N ASN A 131 -2.14 -3.84 -6.91
CA ASN A 131 -3.48 -4.35 -7.18
C ASN A 131 -3.72 -5.67 -6.46
N HIS A 132 -4.69 -5.70 -5.56
CA HIS A 132 -5.17 -6.92 -4.89
C HIS A 132 -6.12 -7.72 -5.79
N HIS A 133 -5.58 -8.23 -6.90
CA HIS A 133 -6.35 -9.01 -7.86
C HIS A 133 -6.84 -10.34 -7.23
N PRO A 134 -8.04 -10.84 -7.60
CA PRO A 134 -8.59 -12.09 -7.05
C PRO A 134 -7.69 -13.33 -7.18
N GLU A 135 -6.84 -13.37 -8.20
CA GLU A 135 -5.88 -14.45 -8.46
C GLU A 135 -4.52 -14.26 -7.78
N GLY A 136 -4.34 -13.17 -7.03
CA GLY A 136 -3.10 -12.82 -6.34
C GLY A 136 -2.60 -11.42 -6.68
N ASP A 137 -2.04 -10.79 -5.66
CA ASP A 137 -1.45 -9.46 -5.70
C ASP A 137 -0.45 -9.30 -6.84
N ARG A 138 -0.49 -8.13 -7.46
CA ARG A 138 0.33 -7.77 -8.60
C ARG A 138 0.62 -6.27 -8.61
N ILE A 139 1.65 -5.88 -9.36
CA ILE A 139 1.98 -4.49 -9.62
C ILE A 139 1.51 -4.18 -11.04
N GLU A 140 0.57 -3.25 -11.17
CA GLU A 140 0.06 -2.78 -12.46
C GLU A 140 0.88 -1.56 -12.90
N LYS A 141 1.40 -1.60 -14.14
CA LYS A 141 2.11 -0.46 -14.72
C LYS A 141 1.21 0.22 -15.75
N PHE A 142 1.14 1.55 -15.66
CA PHE A 142 0.44 2.41 -16.60
C PHE A 142 1.37 3.51 -17.10
N THR A 143 1.00 4.13 -18.22
CA THR A 143 1.43 5.49 -18.56
C THR A 143 0.31 6.48 -18.30
N PHE A 144 0.66 7.65 -17.77
CA PHE A 144 -0.27 8.75 -17.56
C PHE A 144 -0.11 9.82 -18.64
N ASP A 145 -1.20 10.10 -19.35
CA ASP A 145 -1.31 11.20 -20.30
C ASP A 145 -1.95 12.41 -19.62
N ARG A 146 -1.16 13.48 -19.47
CA ARG A 146 -1.58 14.73 -18.83
C ARG A 146 -2.66 15.48 -19.61
N ILE A 147 -2.65 15.39 -20.94
CA ILE A 147 -3.55 16.13 -21.83
C ILE A 147 -4.92 15.47 -21.82
N THR A 148 -4.96 14.17 -22.08
CA THR A 148 -6.21 13.42 -22.13
C THR A 148 -6.72 13.01 -20.75
N LYS A 149 -5.88 13.13 -19.71
CA LYS A 149 -6.16 12.70 -18.33
C LYS A 149 -6.57 11.22 -18.31
N THR A 150 -5.77 10.39 -18.97
CA THR A 150 -6.02 8.94 -19.06
C THR A 150 -4.80 8.14 -18.60
N LEU A 151 -5.09 6.96 -18.06
CA LEU A 151 -4.09 5.93 -17.78
C LEU A 151 -4.17 4.87 -18.87
N THR A 152 -3.05 4.56 -19.50
CA THR A 152 -2.96 3.42 -20.42
C THR A 152 -2.20 2.30 -19.73
N HIS A 153 -2.86 1.18 -19.48
CA HIS A 153 -2.23 -0.02 -18.93
C HIS A 153 -1.19 -0.55 -19.91
N LEU A 154 -0.03 -0.89 -19.37
CA LEU A 154 1.08 -1.46 -20.13
C LEU A 154 1.20 -2.95 -19.86
N HIS A 155 1.32 -3.34 -18.59
CA HIS A 155 1.41 -4.74 -18.18
C HIS A 155 1.17 -4.92 -16.68
N SER A 156 1.01 -6.17 -16.28
CA SER A 156 0.88 -6.61 -14.89
C SER A 156 2.08 -7.46 -14.52
N THR A 157 2.72 -7.18 -13.39
CA THR A 157 3.77 -8.02 -12.81
C THR A 157 3.22 -8.78 -11.62
N ASN A 158 3.09 -10.10 -11.77
CA ASN A 158 2.77 -11.03 -10.69
C ASN A 158 3.91 -12.06 -10.54
N HIS A 159 4.04 -12.64 -9.35
CA HIS A 159 5.03 -13.67 -9.07
C HIS A 159 4.57 -14.44 -7.82
N GLU A 160 4.86 -15.74 -7.75
CA GLU A 160 4.37 -16.61 -6.66
C GLU A 160 4.88 -16.18 -5.27
N THR A 161 6.04 -15.52 -5.23
CA THR A 161 6.61 -14.99 -3.97
C THR A 161 6.00 -13.66 -3.54
N LEU A 162 5.29 -12.94 -4.42
CA LEU A 162 4.56 -11.73 -4.05
C LEU A 162 3.34 -12.19 -3.23
N GLY A 163 3.48 -12.12 -1.90
CA GLY A 163 2.40 -12.46 -0.97
C GLY A 163 1.30 -11.40 -0.97
N ILE A 164 1.05 -10.76 0.18
CA ILE A 164 0.14 -9.62 0.23
C ILE A 164 1.00 -8.36 0.11
N LEU A 165 0.83 -7.59 -0.96
CA LEU A 165 1.54 -6.34 -1.14
C LEU A 165 0.85 -5.20 -0.38
N ASN A 166 1.58 -4.16 -0.01
CA ASN A 166 0.97 -2.93 0.51
C ASN A 166 1.28 -1.76 -0.42
N ASP A 167 2.56 -1.46 -0.57
CA ASP A 167 3.01 -0.27 -1.28
C ASP A 167 4.19 -0.57 -2.22
N VAL A 168 4.46 0.35 -3.14
CA VAL A 168 5.46 0.27 -4.18
C VAL A 168 6.22 1.60 -4.26
N PHE A 169 7.51 1.55 -4.59
CA PHE A 169 8.33 2.72 -4.88
C PHE A 169 9.05 2.54 -6.22
N ALA A 170 8.79 3.43 -7.17
CA ALA A 170 9.39 3.39 -8.49
C ALA A 170 10.79 4.02 -8.52
N ILE A 171 11.78 3.24 -8.93
CA ILE A 171 13.16 3.71 -9.09
C ILE A 171 13.31 4.32 -10.48
N ASP A 172 12.80 3.62 -11.50
CA ASP A 172 12.72 4.04 -12.88
C ASP A 172 11.48 3.46 -13.57
N ASP A 173 11.49 3.37 -14.90
CA ASP A 173 10.36 2.87 -15.66
C ASP A 173 10.22 1.35 -15.60
N THR A 174 11.20 0.60 -15.10
CA THR A 174 11.13 -0.87 -15.03
C THR A 174 11.35 -1.42 -13.62
N LEU A 175 12.15 -0.75 -12.81
CA LEU A 175 12.57 -1.21 -11.48
C LEU A 175 11.77 -0.54 -10.37
N VAL A 176 11.26 -1.36 -9.46
CA VAL A 176 10.53 -0.91 -8.27
C VAL A 176 10.97 -1.65 -7.01
N TYR A 177 10.83 -1.01 -5.86
CA TYR A 177 10.73 -1.72 -4.59
C TYR A 177 9.27 -1.93 -4.23
N ALA A 178 8.92 -3.03 -3.58
CA ALA A 178 7.57 -3.28 -3.11
C ALA A 178 7.59 -3.87 -1.70
N THR A 179 6.64 -3.46 -0.85
CA THR A 179 6.47 -4.01 0.49
C THR A 179 5.47 -5.14 0.49
N GLN A 180 5.88 -6.25 1.11
CA GLN A 180 4.99 -7.33 1.47
C GLN A 180 4.45 -7.06 2.88
N TYR A 181 3.17 -6.73 2.96
CA TYR A 181 2.42 -6.56 4.20
C TYR A 181 2.55 -7.79 5.10
N ASP A 182 2.21 -8.95 4.55
CA ASP A 182 2.23 -10.21 5.27
C ASP A 182 2.43 -11.39 4.30
N PHE A 183 2.81 -12.53 4.86
CA PHE A 183 3.11 -13.75 4.11
C PHE A 183 1.86 -14.59 3.83
N PHE A 184 0.97 -14.76 4.82
CA PHE A 184 -0.16 -15.68 4.70
C PHE A 184 -1.43 -15.03 4.15
N ARG A 185 -1.90 -15.53 2.99
CA ARG A 185 -3.24 -15.17 2.47
C ARG A 185 -4.38 -15.78 3.29
N HIS A 186 -4.17 -16.94 3.93
CA HIS A 186 -5.20 -17.58 4.74
C HIS A 186 -5.54 -16.77 5.99
N ARG A 187 -6.81 -16.36 6.12
CA ARG A 187 -7.29 -15.41 7.13
C ARG A 187 -6.96 -15.82 8.57
N LEU A 188 -7.14 -17.09 8.93
CA LEU A 188 -6.88 -17.54 10.31
C LEU A 188 -5.39 -17.56 10.62
N LEU A 189 -4.54 -17.92 9.65
CA LEU A 189 -3.10 -17.90 9.82
C LEU A 189 -2.60 -16.46 9.97
N ARG A 190 -3.08 -15.55 9.13
CA ARG A 190 -2.80 -14.11 9.26
C ARG A 190 -3.19 -13.55 10.63
N LYS A 191 -4.41 -13.84 11.12
CA LYS A 191 -4.85 -13.42 12.46
C LYS A 191 -3.97 -14.00 13.57
N LEU A 192 -3.59 -15.27 13.46
CA LEU A 192 -2.69 -15.91 14.41
C LEU A 192 -1.30 -15.26 14.40
N CYS A 193 -0.72 -15.04 13.21
CA CYS A 193 0.57 -14.38 13.06
C CYS A 193 0.57 -12.95 13.57
N ALA A 194 -0.50 -12.18 13.31
CA ALA A 194 -0.69 -10.84 13.85
C ALA A 194 -0.81 -10.84 15.38
N TYR A 195 -1.60 -11.75 15.96
CA TYR A 195 -1.71 -11.93 17.42
C TYR A 195 -0.36 -12.29 18.06
N LEU A 196 0.44 -13.12 17.38
CA LEU A 196 1.78 -13.49 17.80
C LEU A 196 2.84 -12.42 17.45
N THR A 197 2.46 -11.30 16.82
CA THR A 197 3.35 -10.22 16.38
C THR A 197 4.52 -10.72 15.52
N MET A 198 4.25 -11.71 14.66
CA MET A 198 5.27 -12.31 13.81
C MET A 198 5.72 -11.32 12.73
N LYS A 199 7.04 -11.18 12.58
CA LYS A 199 7.68 -10.26 11.64
C LYS A 199 7.83 -10.90 10.25
N LEU A 200 6.72 -11.14 9.57
CA LEU A 200 6.66 -11.86 8.29
C LEU A 200 6.65 -10.95 7.05
N GLY A 201 6.66 -9.64 7.25
CA GLY A 201 6.77 -8.68 6.15
C GLY A 201 8.19 -8.63 5.58
N SER A 202 8.26 -8.31 4.29
CA SER A 202 9.48 -8.27 3.50
C SER A 202 9.48 -7.07 2.54
N VAL A 203 10.64 -6.76 1.97
CA VAL A 203 10.79 -5.82 0.87
C VAL A 203 11.35 -6.57 -0.32
N PHE A 204 10.71 -6.38 -1.48
CA PHE A 204 11.14 -6.92 -2.74
C PHE A 204 11.75 -5.84 -3.62
N PHE A 205 12.78 -6.20 -4.38
CA PHE A 205 13.24 -5.49 -5.56
C PHE A 205 12.72 -6.24 -6.78
N VAL A 206 11.98 -5.53 -7.63
CA VAL A 206 11.21 -6.11 -8.73
C VAL A 206 11.60 -5.43 -10.04
N ASP A 207 12.00 -6.22 -11.02
CA ASP A 207 12.04 -5.77 -12.42
C ASP A 207 10.74 -6.15 -13.09
N THR A 208 9.93 -5.15 -13.35
CA THR A 208 8.60 -5.33 -13.94
C THR A 208 8.68 -5.85 -15.37
N THR A 209 9.76 -5.60 -16.12
CA THR A 209 9.91 -6.05 -17.52
C THR A 209 10.18 -7.54 -17.59
N THR A 210 11.08 -8.04 -16.75
CA THR A 210 11.44 -9.47 -16.70
C THR A 210 10.52 -10.28 -15.79
N GLY A 211 9.80 -9.61 -14.88
CA GLY A 211 9.02 -10.24 -13.82
C GLY A 211 9.88 -10.80 -12.68
N SER A 212 11.17 -10.47 -12.64
CA SER A 212 12.07 -10.97 -11.60
C SER A 212 11.80 -10.30 -10.26
N VAL A 213 11.79 -11.11 -9.19
CA VAL A 213 11.51 -10.66 -7.82
C VAL A 213 12.63 -11.14 -6.90
N THR A 214 13.34 -10.21 -6.26
CA THR A 214 14.40 -10.51 -5.29
C THR A 214 14.00 -9.97 -3.91
N THR A 215 14.09 -10.80 -2.87
CA THR A 215 13.90 -10.33 -1.49
C THR A 215 15.15 -9.59 -1.04
N VAL A 216 15.01 -8.31 -0.66
CA VAL A 216 16.15 -7.45 -0.26
C VAL A 216 16.15 -7.11 1.24
N ALA A 217 15.02 -7.24 1.92
CA ALA A 217 14.93 -7.11 3.37
C ALA A 217 13.76 -7.95 3.91
N THR A 218 13.88 -8.42 5.15
CA THR A 218 12.87 -9.24 5.84
C THR A 218 12.78 -8.83 7.31
N GLY A 219 11.81 -9.39 8.04
CA GLY A 219 11.70 -9.14 9.48
C GLY A 219 10.90 -7.89 9.82
N PHE A 220 9.98 -7.48 8.95
CA PHE A 220 9.04 -6.40 9.22
C PHE A 220 7.76 -6.94 9.85
N LEU A 221 7.21 -6.20 10.81
CA LEU A 221 5.85 -6.46 11.31
C LEU A 221 4.88 -5.60 10.48
N LEU A 222 4.13 -6.23 9.56
CA LEU A 222 3.16 -5.53 8.72
C LEU A 222 3.82 -4.40 7.91
N ALA A 223 4.76 -4.75 7.02
CA ALA A 223 5.46 -3.76 6.20
C ALA A 223 4.44 -2.97 5.37
N ASN A 224 4.55 -1.66 5.39
CA ASN A 224 3.51 -0.78 4.88
C ASN A 224 4.10 0.17 3.83
N GLY A 225 3.90 1.49 3.94
CA GLY A 225 4.47 2.47 3.03
C GLY A 225 6.00 2.35 2.84
N ILE A 226 6.46 2.60 1.61
CA ILE A 226 7.86 2.59 1.19
C ILE A 226 8.22 3.81 0.36
N ASN A 227 9.38 4.41 0.61
CA ASN A 227 9.85 5.55 -0.18
C ASN A 227 11.38 5.64 -0.18
N ALA A 228 11.95 6.65 -0.84
CA ALA A 228 13.38 6.87 -0.86
C ALA A 228 13.77 8.33 -0.56
N SER A 229 15.03 8.53 -0.19
CA SER A 229 15.63 9.86 -0.19
C SER A 229 15.61 10.47 -1.61
N PRO A 230 15.62 11.81 -1.77
CA PRO A 230 15.65 12.43 -3.10
C PRO A 230 16.84 12.00 -3.97
N ASP A 231 17.98 11.66 -3.36
CA ASP A 231 19.17 11.12 -4.04
C ASP A 231 19.17 9.59 -4.17
N LYS A 232 18.09 8.92 -3.75
CA LYS A 232 17.85 7.47 -3.79
C LYS A 232 18.88 6.60 -3.06
N LYS A 233 19.71 7.19 -2.19
CA LYS A 233 20.70 6.44 -1.41
C LYS A 233 20.11 5.70 -0.22
N TYR A 234 18.93 6.12 0.23
CA TYR A 234 18.24 5.51 1.36
C TYR A 234 16.83 5.12 0.97
N ILE A 235 16.43 3.90 1.33
CA ILE A 235 15.05 3.44 1.26
C ILE A 235 14.47 3.48 2.68
N TYR A 236 13.29 4.07 2.81
CA TYR A 236 12.51 4.15 4.04
C TYR A 236 11.35 3.18 3.94
N VAL A 237 11.16 2.36 4.98
CA VAL A 237 10.09 1.37 5.05
C VAL A 237 9.37 1.57 6.37
N SER A 238 8.06 1.80 6.31
CA SER A 238 7.23 1.84 7.49
C SER A 238 6.76 0.43 7.85
N HIS A 239 6.63 0.15 9.15
CA HIS A 239 6.07 -1.09 9.66
C HIS A 239 5.50 -0.85 11.05
N MET A 240 4.55 -1.66 11.51
CA MET A 240 3.88 -1.46 12.80
C MET A 240 4.73 -1.88 14.03
N GLY A 241 5.99 -2.28 13.85
CA GLY A 241 6.82 -2.71 14.99
C GLY A 241 7.23 -1.55 15.89
N GLU A 242 7.61 -1.86 17.14
CA GLU A 242 8.16 -0.85 18.04
C GLU A 242 9.38 -0.17 17.44
N ARG A 243 9.52 1.15 17.69
CA ARG A 243 10.77 1.88 17.48
C ARG A 243 11.86 1.16 18.29
N SER A 244 12.79 0.49 17.61
CA SER A 244 14.03 -0.01 18.21
C SER A 244 14.86 1.14 18.74
#